data_AF-A0A8X7B9N5-F1
#
_entry.id   AF-A0A8X7B9N5-F1
#
_cell.length_a   1.000
_cell.length_b   1.000
_cell.length_c   1.000
_cell.angle_alpha   90.00
_cell.angle_beta   90.00
_cell.angle_gamma   90.00
#
_symmetry.space_group_name_H-M   'P 1'
#
loop_
_entity.id
_entity.type
_entity.pdbx_description
1 polymer ?
#
loop_
_entity_poly.entity_id
_entity_poly.type
_entity_poly.pdbx_seq_one_letter_code
_entity_poly.pdbx_strand_id
1 'polypeptide(L)'
;MRFKEMTSSTRLGIDSNTAAFMFFTSAAFAPRQSVSSVECLANQRINLGRNEVFDWSDTHRSRRPGAGRPRATTSTDDRYIQLTARRNRTENATQLQRQLLLATGRRVSSQTVRNRLHEGGLYAHRSMVCIPLTPHHRAARRRWAAEHRDWEQHDWSQVLFTDES
;
A
#
# COMPACT_ATOMS: atom_id res chain seq x y z
N MET A 1 -12.09 49.38 -24.25
CA MET A 1 -12.99 49.95 -23.23
C MET A 1 -12.76 49.21 -21.92
N ARG A 2 -12.21 49.90 -20.91
CA ARG A 2 -12.00 49.36 -19.54
C ARG A 2 -13.29 49.55 -18.75
N PHE A 3 -13.74 48.53 -18.03
CA PHE A 3 -14.72 48.68 -16.96
C PHE A 3 -14.19 48.05 -15.67
N LYS A 4 -14.56 48.71 -14.58
CA LYS A 4 -13.82 48.86 -13.33
C LYS A 4 -14.00 47.70 -12.37
N GLU A 5 -12.96 47.53 -11.55
CA GLU A 5 -12.94 46.81 -10.28
C GLU A 5 -13.99 47.35 -9.29
N MET A 6 -14.56 46.45 -8.47
CA MET A 6 -15.15 46.78 -7.16
C MET A 6 -14.57 45.82 -6.12
N THR A 7 -13.70 46.37 -5.29
CA THR A 7 -13.21 45.80 -4.02
C THR A 7 -14.16 46.14 -2.87
N SER A 8 -14.41 45.20 -1.96
CA SER A 8 -14.57 45.39 -0.49
C SER A 8 -14.85 44.02 0.15
N SER A 9 -13.92 43.43 0.92
CA SER A 9 -13.62 43.64 2.35
C SER A 9 -14.52 42.80 3.28
N THR A 10 -14.03 41.63 3.76
CA THR A 10 -13.45 41.36 5.09
C THR A 10 -14.48 40.98 6.17
N ARG A 11 -14.43 39.75 6.70
CA ARG A 11 -14.12 39.47 8.14
C ARG A 11 -14.11 37.97 8.47
N LEU A 12 -13.06 37.63 9.21
CA LEU A 12 -12.83 36.40 9.96
C LEU A 12 -13.83 36.27 11.11
N GLY A 13 -14.17 35.04 11.47
CA GLY A 13 -14.94 34.71 12.67
C GLY A 13 -14.68 33.27 13.08
N ILE A 14 -13.58 33.05 13.80
CA ILE A 14 -13.33 31.85 14.61
C ILE A 14 -13.83 32.23 15.99
N ASP A 15 -14.84 31.54 16.51
CA ASP A 15 -15.21 31.67 17.92
C ASP A 15 -15.33 30.29 18.58
N SER A 16 -14.33 30.08 19.44
CA SER A 16 -14.28 29.18 20.59
C SER A 16 -15.52 29.27 21.47
N ASN A 17 -16.06 28.13 21.91
CA ASN A 17 -17.01 28.09 23.02
C ASN A 17 -16.43 27.30 24.20
N THR A 18 -16.02 28.04 25.22
CA THR A 18 -15.52 27.61 26.52
C THR A 18 -16.31 28.38 27.57
N ALA A 19 -17.01 27.66 28.45
CA ALA A 19 -17.46 27.99 29.81
C ALA A 19 -18.68 27.12 30.14
N ALA A 20 -18.99 26.66 31.35
CA ALA A 20 -18.37 26.54 32.67
C ALA A 20 -19.50 25.98 33.59
N PHE A 21 -19.20 25.71 34.87
CA PHE A 21 -20.11 25.43 36.00
C PHE A 21 -20.59 23.96 36.15
N MET A 22 -20.59 23.28 37.31
CA MET A 22 -20.16 23.56 38.69
C MET A 22 -19.96 22.25 39.46
N PHE A 23 -19.09 22.33 40.45
CA PHE A 23 -18.83 21.46 41.58
C PHE A 23 -20.05 20.86 42.30
N PHE A 24 -19.91 19.61 42.77
CA PHE A 24 -20.54 19.15 44.02
C PHE A 24 -19.48 18.41 44.86
N THR A 25 -19.27 18.91 46.07
CA THR A 25 -18.29 18.47 47.05
C THR A 25 -18.86 17.46 48.04
N SER A 26 -18.05 16.43 48.34
CA SER A 26 -17.72 15.89 49.68
C SER A 26 -18.80 15.28 50.61
N ALA A 27 -18.60 14.00 50.94
CA ALA A 27 -18.63 13.46 52.30
C ALA A 27 -17.85 12.12 52.28
N ALA A 28 -16.59 12.07 52.70
CA ALA A 28 -16.13 11.80 54.08
C ALA A 28 -16.50 10.40 54.61
N PHE A 29 -15.60 9.44 54.44
CA PHE A 29 -15.42 8.33 55.39
C PHE A 29 -13.94 7.90 55.42
N ALA A 30 -13.30 8.07 56.56
CA ALA A 30 -11.97 7.58 56.89
C ALA A 30 -12.07 6.82 58.24
N PRO A 31 -11.00 6.19 58.76
CA PRO A 31 -10.30 5.02 58.27
C PRO A 31 -10.29 3.90 59.35
N ARG A 32 -9.77 2.70 59.06
CA ARG A 32 -9.35 1.75 60.13
C ARG A 32 -8.00 1.14 59.80
N GLN A 33 -7.10 1.18 60.79
CA GLN A 33 -5.66 1.02 60.65
C GLN A 33 -5.15 -0.42 60.54
N SER A 34 -3.97 -0.50 59.91
CA SER A 34 -2.79 -1.35 60.14
C SER A 34 -2.94 -2.83 60.51
N VAL A 35 -2.25 -3.67 59.74
CA VAL A 35 -1.35 -4.68 60.31
C VAL A 35 -0.01 -4.59 59.62
N SER A 36 1.00 -4.31 60.43
CA SER A 36 2.41 -4.51 60.18
C SER A 36 2.72 -5.95 59.72
N SER A 37 3.80 -6.09 58.95
CA SER A 37 4.94 -6.96 59.27
C SER A 37 5.40 -7.81 58.08
N VAL A 38 6.72 -7.76 57.90
CA VAL A 38 7.62 -8.66 57.19
C VAL A 38 7.58 -8.67 55.66
N GLU A 39 8.55 -7.97 55.09
CA GLU A 39 9.20 -8.36 53.84
C GLU A 39 9.46 -9.88 53.82
N CYS A 40 9.03 -10.59 52.77
CA CYS A 40 9.63 -11.87 52.45
C CYS A 40 9.85 -11.98 50.93
N LEU A 41 11.14 -12.11 50.63
CA LEU A 41 11.79 -12.18 49.34
C LEU A 41 11.34 -13.40 48.53
N ALA A 42 11.20 -13.21 47.21
CA ALA A 42 11.68 -14.14 46.17
C ALA A 42 11.29 -13.56 44.79
N ASN A 43 12.06 -12.64 44.21
CA ASN A 43 13.18 -12.98 43.32
C ASN A 43 12.97 -14.23 42.46
N GLN A 44 12.05 -14.18 41.50
CA GLN A 44 12.15 -15.04 40.33
C GLN A 44 13.25 -14.49 39.42
N ARG A 45 14.47 -14.96 39.71
CA ARG A 45 15.73 -14.61 39.06
C ARG A 45 15.68 -15.07 37.61
N ILE A 46 15.29 -14.18 36.68
CA ILE A 46 15.52 -14.41 35.26
C ILE A 46 17.04 -14.30 35.07
N ASN A 47 17.71 -15.42 34.82
CA ASN A 47 19.13 -15.44 34.51
C ASN A 47 19.35 -14.80 33.13
N LEU A 48 19.34 -13.48 33.07
CA LEU A 48 19.90 -12.74 31.94
C LEU A 48 21.39 -12.56 32.22
N GLY A 49 22.21 -13.00 31.26
CA GLY A 49 23.67 -12.94 31.32
C GLY A 49 24.15 -11.55 31.69
N ARG A 50 25.22 -11.52 32.48
CA ARG A 50 25.72 -10.38 33.29
C ARG A 50 26.37 -9.25 32.47
N ASN A 51 25.83 -8.90 31.29
CA ASN A 51 26.45 -7.90 30.40
C ASN A 51 25.47 -7.01 29.61
N GLU A 52 24.33 -6.65 30.21
CA GLU A 52 23.47 -5.60 29.65
C GLU A 52 23.18 -4.56 30.75
N VAL A 53 23.92 -3.45 30.71
CA VAL A 53 23.50 -2.22 31.40
C VAL A 53 22.31 -1.69 30.59
N PHE A 54 21.10 -1.97 31.05
CA PHE A 54 19.89 -1.41 30.46
C PHE A 54 19.78 0.05 30.89
N ASP A 55 20.35 0.93 30.07
CA ASP A 55 20.27 2.38 30.19
C ASP A 55 18.88 2.86 29.72
N TRP A 56 18.06 3.33 30.66
CA TRP A 56 16.73 3.90 30.38
C TRP A 56 16.77 5.31 29.78
N SER A 57 17.96 5.91 29.56
CA SER A 57 18.10 7.31 29.13
C SER A 57 18.36 7.53 27.64
N ASP A 58 18.32 6.49 26.79
CA ASP A 58 18.57 6.60 25.35
C ASP A 58 17.30 6.41 24.49
N THR A 59 16.36 7.37 24.53
CA THR A 59 15.15 7.36 23.69
C THR A 59 15.36 7.88 22.26
N HIS A 60 16.59 8.23 21.87
CA HIS A 60 16.89 8.87 20.57
C HIS A 60 17.88 8.10 19.69
N ARG A 61 18.43 6.97 20.14
CA ARG A 61 19.29 6.14 19.30
C ARG A 61 18.47 5.26 18.36
N SER A 62 18.07 5.84 17.22
CA SER A 62 17.48 5.09 16.10
C SER A 62 18.36 3.88 15.76
N ARG A 63 17.80 2.67 15.85
CA ARG A 63 18.52 1.42 15.54
C ARG A 63 19.08 1.52 14.12
N ARG A 64 20.39 1.31 13.98
CA ARG A 64 20.99 1.13 12.66
C ARG A 64 20.30 -0.08 11.99
N PRO A 65 19.89 0.01 10.72
CA PRO A 65 19.37 -1.15 10.01
C PRO A 65 20.40 -2.28 10.09
N GLY A 66 20.05 -3.37 10.77
CA GLY A 66 20.91 -4.55 10.83
C GLY A 66 21.04 -5.16 9.43
N ALA A 67 22.22 -5.69 9.12
CA ALA A 67 22.39 -6.53 7.93
C ALA A 67 21.55 -7.81 8.15
N GLY A 68 20.40 -7.88 7.49
CA GLY A 68 19.54 -9.07 7.53
C GLY A 68 20.20 -10.28 6.88
N ARG A 69 19.50 -11.43 6.96
CA ARG A 69 19.93 -12.66 6.27
C ARG A 69 20.11 -12.42 4.76
N PRO A 70 21.18 -12.92 4.13
CA PRO A 70 21.38 -12.78 2.69
C PRO A 70 20.22 -13.41 1.90
N ARG A 71 19.91 -12.81 0.75
CA ARG A 71 18.83 -13.27 -0.12
C ARG A 71 19.20 -14.60 -0.78
N ALA A 72 18.19 -15.44 -0.99
CA ALA A 72 18.34 -16.69 -1.75
C ALA A 72 18.43 -16.48 -3.26
N THR A 73 17.94 -15.33 -3.75
CA THR A 73 17.97 -14.92 -5.16
C THR A 73 19.05 -13.86 -5.40
N THR A 74 19.61 -13.88 -6.59
CA THR A 74 20.53 -12.83 -7.09
C THR A 74 19.76 -11.78 -7.88
N SER A 75 20.38 -10.63 -8.15
CA SER A 75 19.78 -9.58 -8.99
C SER A 75 19.47 -10.06 -10.41
N THR A 76 20.27 -10.98 -10.95
CA THR A 76 20.04 -11.62 -12.25
C THR A 76 18.81 -12.54 -12.22
N ASP A 77 18.63 -13.32 -11.15
CA ASP A 77 17.44 -14.16 -10.95
C ASP A 77 16.18 -13.30 -10.87
N ASP A 78 16.24 -12.22 -10.07
CA ASP A 78 15.12 -11.29 -9.88
C ASP A 78 14.73 -10.62 -11.21
N ARG A 79 15.72 -10.22 -12.02
CA ARG A 79 15.49 -9.69 -13.37
C ARG A 79 14.87 -10.73 -14.30
N TYR A 80 15.34 -11.97 -14.25
CA TYR A 80 14.77 -13.06 -15.05
C TYR A 80 13.30 -13.30 -14.69
N ILE A 81 12.98 -13.36 -13.39
CA ILE A 81 11.60 -13.52 -12.89
C ILE A 81 10.69 -12.40 -13.45
N GLN A 82 11.13 -11.14 -13.34
CA GLN A 82 10.34 -9.99 -13.78
C GLN A 82 10.13 -9.96 -15.29
N LEU A 83 11.18 -10.24 -16.08
CA LEU A 83 11.09 -10.26 -17.55
C LEU A 83 10.18 -11.39 -18.03
N THR A 84 10.32 -12.56 -17.44
CA THR A 84 9.52 -13.73 -17.83
C THR A 84 8.05 -13.53 -17.49
N ALA A 85 7.74 -12.98 -16.31
CA ALA A 85 6.37 -12.62 -15.94
C ALA A 85 5.76 -11.55 -16.86
N ARG A 86 6.56 -10.59 -17.35
CA ARG A 86 6.09 -9.57 -18.30
C ARG A 86 5.80 -10.14 -19.69
N ARG A 87 6.61 -11.12 -20.14
CA ARG A 87 6.43 -11.83 -21.41
C ARG A 87 5.20 -12.74 -21.36
N ASN A 88 5.06 -13.49 -20.28
CA ASN A 88 4.00 -14.48 -20.09
C ASN A 88 3.07 -14.04 -18.95
N ARG A 89 2.22 -13.05 -19.22
CA ARG A 89 1.38 -12.40 -18.20
C ARG A 89 0.37 -13.32 -17.49
N THR A 90 0.12 -14.51 -18.03
CA THR A 90 -0.83 -15.49 -17.50
C THR A 90 -0.18 -16.57 -16.63
N GLU A 91 1.16 -16.63 -16.57
CA GLU A 91 1.86 -17.67 -15.81
C GLU A 91 1.81 -17.43 -14.30
N ASN A 92 1.67 -18.52 -13.56
CA ASN A 92 1.65 -18.50 -12.11
C ASN A 92 3.07 -18.54 -11.50
N ALA A 93 3.18 -18.18 -10.23
CA ALA A 93 4.46 -18.16 -9.51
C ALA A 93 5.17 -19.54 -9.47
N THR A 94 4.42 -20.65 -9.51
CA THR A 94 4.99 -22.01 -9.52
C THR A 94 5.56 -22.36 -10.91
N GLN A 95 4.92 -21.92 -11.98
CA GLN A 95 5.43 -22.05 -13.35
C GLN A 95 6.72 -21.24 -13.51
N LEU A 96 6.71 -19.99 -13.06
CA LEU A 96 7.91 -19.13 -13.07
C LEU A 96 9.04 -19.72 -12.22
N GLN A 97 8.72 -20.30 -11.06
CA GLN A 97 9.70 -21.00 -10.23
C GLN A 97 10.33 -22.21 -10.95
N ARG A 98 9.53 -23.01 -11.66
CA ARG A 98 10.04 -24.12 -12.48
C ARG A 98 10.91 -23.61 -13.64
N GLN A 99 10.49 -22.55 -14.31
CA GLN A 99 11.27 -21.97 -15.41
C GLN A 99 12.61 -21.40 -14.93
N LEU A 100 12.64 -20.73 -13.77
CA LEU A 100 13.87 -20.26 -13.15
C LEU A 100 14.81 -21.42 -12.80
N LEU A 101 14.25 -22.52 -12.27
CA LEU A 101 15.02 -23.72 -11.98
C LEU A 101 15.65 -24.31 -13.25
N LEU A 102 14.92 -24.36 -14.36
CA LEU A 102 15.42 -24.88 -15.63
C LEU A 102 16.47 -23.95 -16.26
N ALA A 103 16.27 -22.63 -16.17
CA ALA A 103 17.14 -21.65 -16.82
C ALA A 103 18.44 -21.40 -16.04
N THR A 104 18.38 -21.38 -14.71
CA THR A 104 19.50 -20.94 -13.86
C THR A 104 19.93 -21.99 -12.83
N GLY A 105 19.23 -23.12 -12.74
CA GLY A 105 19.50 -24.14 -11.73
C GLY A 105 19.11 -23.74 -10.30
N ARG A 106 18.49 -22.55 -10.14
CA ARG A 106 18.21 -21.97 -8.82
C ARG A 106 16.92 -22.56 -8.23
N ARG A 107 17.05 -23.26 -7.11
CA ARG A 107 15.91 -23.76 -6.33
C ARG A 107 15.40 -22.68 -5.37
N VAL A 108 14.21 -22.17 -5.65
CA VAL A 108 13.47 -21.24 -4.78
C VAL A 108 12.05 -21.74 -4.55
N SER A 109 11.40 -21.25 -3.50
CA SER A 109 9.97 -21.49 -3.27
C SER A 109 9.12 -20.58 -4.16
N SER A 110 7.88 -20.97 -4.43
CA SER A 110 6.91 -20.12 -5.13
C SER A 110 6.63 -18.82 -4.38
N GLN A 111 6.73 -18.82 -3.05
CA GLN A 111 6.55 -17.61 -2.24
C GLN A 111 7.67 -16.59 -2.46
N THR A 112 8.92 -17.04 -2.57
CA THR A 112 10.03 -16.14 -2.92
C THR A 112 9.78 -15.48 -4.26
N VAL A 113 9.32 -16.24 -5.26
CA VAL A 113 8.97 -15.68 -6.58
C VAL A 113 7.88 -14.61 -6.48
N ARG A 114 6.80 -14.85 -5.71
CA ARG A 114 5.77 -13.82 -5.47
C ARG A 114 6.35 -12.56 -4.83
N ASN A 115 7.18 -12.71 -3.81
CA ASN A 115 7.81 -11.56 -3.14
C ASN A 115 8.65 -10.74 -4.13
N ARG A 116 9.41 -11.40 -5.03
CA ARG A 116 10.20 -10.71 -6.07
C ARG A 116 9.34 -10.03 -7.14
N LEU A 117 8.20 -10.62 -7.49
CA LEU A 117 7.23 -9.97 -8.37
C LEU A 117 6.66 -8.71 -7.72
N HIS A 118 6.28 -8.77 -6.44
CA HIS A 118 5.76 -7.62 -5.71
C HIS A 118 6.82 -6.53 -5.51
N GLU A 119 8.07 -6.88 -5.21
CA GLU A 119 9.18 -5.92 -5.18
C GLU A 119 9.38 -5.22 -6.53
N GLY A 120 9.10 -5.91 -7.64
CA GLY A 120 9.09 -5.36 -9.00
C GLY A 120 7.79 -4.66 -9.41
N GLY A 121 6.83 -4.49 -8.49
CA GLY A 121 5.53 -3.87 -8.74
C GLY A 121 4.58 -4.70 -9.62
N LEU A 122 4.85 -6.00 -9.77
CA LEU A 122 4.01 -6.91 -10.56
C LEU A 122 3.02 -7.63 -9.65
N TYR A 123 1.75 -7.33 -9.84
CA TYR A 123 0.64 -7.92 -9.10
C TYR A 123 -0.29 -8.68 -10.04
N ALA A 124 -0.99 -9.67 -9.48
CA ALA A 124 -2.02 -10.39 -10.22
C ALA A 124 -3.26 -9.50 -10.39
N HIS A 125 -3.76 -9.44 -11.62
CA HIS A 125 -5.04 -8.80 -11.93
C HIS A 125 -5.93 -9.76 -12.71
N ARG A 126 -7.24 -9.58 -12.58
CA ARG A 126 -8.22 -10.26 -13.43
C ARG A 126 -8.20 -9.64 -14.82
N SER A 127 -8.05 -10.46 -15.85
CA SER A 127 -8.20 -10.02 -17.23
C SER A 127 -9.66 -9.64 -17.51
N MET A 128 -9.86 -8.59 -18.32
CA MET A 128 -11.20 -8.24 -18.81
C MET A 128 -11.73 -9.34 -19.74
N VAL A 129 -13.00 -9.71 -19.56
CA VAL A 129 -13.69 -10.63 -20.46
C VAL A 129 -14.19 -9.83 -21.65
N CYS A 130 -13.71 -10.17 -22.85
CA CYS A 130 -14.05 -9.49 -24.09
C CYS A 130 -14.44 -10.50 -25.17
N ILE A 131 -15.38 -10.13 -26.04
CA ILE A 131 -15.69 -10.92 -27.24
C ILE A 131 -14.45 -10.92 -28.17
N PRO A 132 -13.94 -12.08 -28.60
CA PRO A 132 -12.76 -12.15 -29.44
C PRO A 132 -13.07 -11.56 -30.84
N LEU A 133 -12.39 -10.46 -31.18
CA LEU A 133 -12.48 -9.87 -32.52
C LEU A 133 -11.60 -10.64 -33.51
N THR A 134 -12.20 -11.07 -34.62
CA THR A 134 -11.47 -11.60 -35.78
C THR A 134 -10.52 -10.54 -36.37
N PRO A 135 -9.44 -10.93 -37.08
CA PRO A 135 -8.55 -9.98 -37.73
C PRO A 135 -9.27 -9.00 -38.67
N HIS A 136 -10.30 -9.49 -39.38
CA HIS A 136 -11.14 -8.68 -40.25
C HIS A 136 -11.87 -7.58 -39.48
N HIS A 137 -12.55 -7.92 -38.36
CA HIS A 137 -13.24 -6.93 -37.53
C HIS A 137 -12.28 -5.88 -36.96
N ARG A 138 -11.06 -6.28 -36.56
CA ARG A 138 -10.05 -5.34 -36.07
C ARG A 138 -9.63 -4.34 -37.15
N ALA A 139 -9.42 -4.82 -38.38
CA ALA A 139 -9.05 -3.97 -39.51
C ALA A 139 -10.18 -2.99 -39.87
N ALA A 140 -11.42 -3.48 -39.97
CA ALA A 140 -12.59 -2.64 -40.27
C ALA A 140 -12.80 -1.56 -39.20
N ARG A 141 -12.79 -1.93 -37.91
CA ARG A 141 -12.93 -0.98 -36.80
C ARG A 141 -11.80 0.06 -36.77
N ARG A 142 -10.56 -0.36 -37.04
CA ARG A 142 -9.41 0.56 -37.11
C ARG A 142 -9.54 1.53 -38.28
N ARG A 143 -9.95 1.03 -39.46
CA ARG A 143 -10.14 1.86 -40.65
C ARG A 143 -11.23 2.91 -40.39
N TRP A 144 -12.38 2.49 -39.90
CA TRP A 144 -13.48 3.38 -39.57
C TRP A 144 -13.03 4.45 -38.57
N ALA A 145 -12.36 4.06 -37.48
CA ALA A 145 -11.84 5.02 -36.49
C ALA A 145 -10.77 5.97 -37.06
N ALA A 146 -9.99 5.55 -38.05
CA ALA A 146 -9.00 6.40 -38.70
C ALA A 146 -9.66 7.41 -39.66
N GLU A 147 -10.65 6.97 -40.43
CA GLU A 147 -11.44 7.83 -41.35
C GLU A 147 -12.25 8.89 -40.58
N HIS A 148 -12.70 8.55 -39.37
CA HIS A 148 -13.56 9.40 -38.53
C HIS A 148 -12.78 10.07 -37.39
N ARG A 149 -11.44 10.10 -37.46
CA ARG A 149 -10.58 10.64 -36.41
C ARG A 149 -10.76 12.15 -36.22
N ASP A 150 -10.94 12.85 -37.34
CA ASP A 150 -10.98 14.31 -37.39
C ASP A 150 -12.41 14.85 -37.50
N TRP A 151 -13.41 13.99 -37.25
CA TRP A 151 -14.81 14.38 -37.25
C TRP A 151 -15.13 15.37 -36.13
N GLU A 152 -15.78 16.46 -36.50
CA GLU A 152 -16.22 17.50 -35.58
C GLU A 152 -17.64 17.24 -35.09
N GLN A 153 -18.10 18.03 -34.10
CA GLN A 153 -19.41 17.86 -33.49
C GLN A 153 -20.56 17.90 -34.51
N HIS A 154 -20.42 18.68 -35.58
CA HIS A 154 -21.38 18.73 -36.67
C HIS A 154 -21.46 17.38 -37.40
N ASP A 155 -20.34 16.74 -37.70
CA ASP A 155 -20.34 15.45 -38.41
C ASP A 155 -21.03 14.37 -37.58
N TRP A 156 -20.77 14.35 -36.26
CA TRP A 156 -21.45 13.45 -35.33
C TRP A 156 -22.96 13.69 -35.25
N SER A 157 -23.42 14.94 -35.36
CA SER A 157 -24.85 15.27 -35.31
C SER A 157 -25.65 14.73 -36.51
N GLN A 158 -24.97 14.34 -37.59
CA GLN A 158 -25.60 13.76 -38.77
C GLN A 158 -25.77 12.24 -38.67
N VAL A 159 -25.09 11.58 -37.71
CA VAL A 159 -25.16 10.12 -37.56
C VAL A 159 -26.29 9.71 -36.63
N LEU A 160 -27.18 8.88 -37.15
CA LEU A 160 -28.23 8.22 -36.37
C LEU A 160 -27.74 6.85 -35.89
N PHE A 161 -27.74 6.63 -34.57
CA PHE A 161 -27.46 5.32 -33.97
C PHE A 161 -28.77 4.57 -33.72
N THR A 162 -28.91 3.40 -34.32
CA THR A 162 -30.06 2.50 -34.11
C THR A 162 -29.54 1.16 -33.61
N ASP A 163 -29.65 0.92 -32.31
CA ASP A 163 -29.49 -0.40 -31.70
C ASP A 163 -30.81 -0.85 -31.04
N GLU A 164 -31.11 -2.15 -31.12
CA GLU A 164 -32.20 -2.75 -30.36
C GLU A 164 -31.65 -3.16 -28.98
N SER A 165 -32.40 -2.81 -27.92
CA SER A 165 -32.10 -3.18 -26.53
C SER A 165 -32.69 -4.54 -26.16
#